data_AF-A0A3E0MX70-F1
#
_entry.id   AF-A0A3E0MX70-F1
#
_cell.length_a   1.000
_cell.length_b   1.000
_cell.length_c   1.000
_cell.angle_alpha   90.00
_cell.angle_beta   90.00
_cell.angle_gamma   90.00
#
_symmetry.space_group_name_H-M   'P 1'
#
loop_
_entity.id
_entity.type
_entity.pdbx_description
1 polymer ?
#
loop_
_entity_poly.entity_id
_entity_poly.type
_entity_poly.pdbx_seq_one_letter_code
_entity_poly.pdbx_strand_id
1 'polypeptide(L)'
;MSSAQSSTEYEKYYVPESSSLAVRATIGLVLSVFGGALVLNEMTFGGTHDTGGTAKYVLFAGLAMFIATLTYWFRTAITENKAGMNSAQLSHSYVLGMFWFIFSEVMFFAAFFGALLYVRQFAGPWLAGEGEGGRMNFLLWEGFEYTWPPVTTPQEVVGGALSQPIAN
;
A
#
# COMPACT_ATOMS: atom_id res chain seq x y z
N MET A 1 24.69 25.79 49.01
CA MET A 1 24.07 25.47 47.71
C MET A 1 24.41 24.02 47.41
N SER A 2 23.47 23.11 47.67
CA SER A 2 23.69 21.66 47.52
C SER A 2 23.38 21.27 46.07
N SER A 3 24.39 20.88 45.31
CA SER A 3 24.25 20.28 43.99
C SER A 3 23.57 18.92 44.15
N ALA A 4 22.31 18.81 43.72
CA ALA A 4 21.62 17.53 43.61
C ALA A 4 22.29 16.70 42.51
N GLN A 5 22.99 15.66 42.91
CA GLN A 5 23.59 14.68 42.01
C GLN A 5 22.47 13.76 41.50
N SER A 6 22.01 13.96 40.27
CA SER A 6 21.12 13.00 39.60
C SER A 6 21.93 11.76 39.25
N SER A 7 21.89 10.73 40.09
CA SER A 7 22.37 9.41 39.71
C SER A 7 21.55 8.92 38.51
N THR A 8 22.18 8.89 37.33
CA THR A 8 21.62 8.25 36.14
C THR A 8 21.67 6.74 36.38
N GLU A 9 20.69 6.20 37.10
CA GLU A 9 20.52 4.74 37.17
C GLU A 9 20.30 4.22 35.74
N TYR A 10 21.13 3.25 35.36
CA TYR A 10 21.04 2.58 34.08
C TYR A 10 19.74 1.76 34.04
N GLU A 11 18.70 2.27 33.38
CA GLU A 11 17.45 1.54 33.23
C GLU A 11 17.60 0.48 32.12
N LYS A 12 17.51 -0.80 32.52
CA LYS A 12 17.73 -1.94 31.64
C LYS A 12 16.67 -1.95 30.52
N TYR A 13 17.11 -1.85 29.28
CA TYR A 13 16.23 -1.99 28.11
C TYR A 13 15.55 -3.37 28.14
N TYR A 14 14.22 -3.38 28.10
CA TYR A 14 13.46 -4.62 28.05
C TYR A 14 13.64 -5.29 26.68
N VAL A 15 14.20 -6.50 26.68
CA VAL A 15 14.31 -7.35 25.49
C VAL A 15 13.22 -8.41 25.61
N PRO A 16 12.19 -8.39 24.74
CA PRO A 16 11.15 -9.41 24.76
C PRO A 16 11.72 -10.81 24.51
N GLU A 17 11.06 -11.81 25.07
CA GLU A 17 11.32 -13.21 24.74
C GLU A 17 11.02 -13.52 23.26
N SER A 18 11.67 -14.55 22.72
CA SER A 18 11.49 -15.00 21.34
C SER A 18 10.01 -15.22 21.01
N SER A 19 9.43 -14.34 20.19
CA SER A 19 8.01 -14.39 19.82
C SER A 19 7.81 -14.97 18.42
N SER A 20 7.00 -16.03 18.32
CA SER A 20 6.60 -16.64 17.03
C SER A 20 5.57 -15.83 16.25
N LEU A 21 5.11 -14.70 16.78
CA LEU A 21 4.02 -13.90 16.21
C LEU A 21 4.37 -13.30 14.85
N ALA A 22 5.62 -12.87 14.66
CA ALA A 22 6.10 -12.35 13.37
C ALA A 22 5.94 -13.39 12.26
N VAL A 23 6.33 -14.64 12.52
CA VAL A 23 6.22 -15.74 11.54
C VAL A 23 4.76 -16.03 11.18
N ARG A 24 3.88 -16.08 12.19
CA ARG A 24 2.44 -16.31 11.97
C ARG A 24 1.80 -15.17 11.17
N ALA A 25 2.18 -13.93 11.44
CA ALA A 25 1.72 -12.77 10.69
C ALA A 25 2.19 -12.85 9.23
N THR A 26 3.45 -13.20 8.97
CA THR A 26 3.97 -13.37 7.61
C THR A 26 3.24 -14.48 6.85
N ILE A 27 2.98 -15.63 7.48
CA ILE A 27 2.21 -16.72 6.84
C ILE A 27 0.80 -16.25 6.48
N GLY A 28 0.11 -15.57 7.41
CA GLY A 28 -1.22 -15.01 7.15
C GLY A 28 -1.21 -13.97 6.02
N LEU A 29 -0.20 -13.10 5.99
CA LEU A 29 -0.03 -12.09 4.95
C LEU A 29 0.24 -12.71 3.57
N VAL A 30 1.14 -13.70 3.48
CA VAL A 30 1.44 -14.42 2.23
C VAL A 30 0.20 -15.14 1.72
N LEU A 31 -0.54 -15.85 2.58
CA LEU A 31 -1.78 -16.51 2.20
C LEU A 31 -2.84 -15.52 1.70
N SER A 32 -2.92 -14.33 2.31
CA SER A 32 -3.83 -13.26 1.88
C SER A 32 -3.48 -12.75 0.48
N VAL A 33 -2.22 -12.37 0.26
CA VAL A 33 -1.76 -11.84 -1.04
C VAL A 33 -1.86 -12.91 -2.12
N PHE A 34 -1.45 -14.14 -1.82
CA PHE A 34 -1.54 -15.26 -2.73
C PHE A 34 -2.99 -15.61 -3.09
N GLY A 35 -3.87 -15.67 -2.09
CA GLY A 35 -5.30 -15.87 -2.31
C GLY A 35 -5.92 -14.75 -3.16
N GLY A 36 -5.53 -13.49 -2.93
CA GLY A 36 -5.96 -12.36 -3.74
C GLY A 36 -5.51 -12.46 -5.20
N ALA A 37 -4.26 -12.88 -5.43
CA ALA A 37 -3.73 -13.11 -6.77
C ALA A 37 -4.49 -14.25 -7.49
N LEU A 38 -4.82 -15.33 -6.79
CA LEU A 38 -5.63 -16.42 -7.34
C LEU A 38 -7.04 -15.95 -7.71
N VAL A 39 -7.67 -15.13 -6.86
CA VAL A 39 -8.99 -14.56 -7.16
C VAL A 39 -8.96 -13.70 -8.43
N LEU A 40 -7.96 -12.83 -8.58
CA LEU A 40 -7.81 -12.01 -9.80
C LEU A 40 -7.54 -12.88 -11.04
N ASN A 41 -6.79 -13.97 -10.89
CA ASN A 41 -6.52 -14.91 -11.98
C ASN A 41 -7.80 -15.65 -12.40
N GLU A 42 -8.59 -16.15 -11.45
CA GLU A 42 -9.88 -16.78 -11.72
C GLU A 42 -10.87 -15.80 -12.36
N MET A 43 -10.88 -14.52 -11.97
CA MET A 43 -11.73 -13.50 -12.62
C MET A 43 -11.36 -13.24 -14.08
N THR A 44 -10.08 -13.41 -14.45
CA THR A 44 -9.58 -13.09 -15.79
C THR A 44 -9.61 -14.30 -16.73
N PHE A 45 -9.30 -15.50 -16.20
CA PHE A 45 -9.11 -16.72 -16.99
C PHE A 45 -10.08 -17.86 -16.62
N GLY A 46 -10.84 -17.72 -15.54
CA GLY A 46 -11.86 -18.69 -15.13
C GLY A 46 -13.05 -18.63 -16.08
N GLY A 47 -13.38 -19.75 -16.72
CA GLY A 47 -14.56 -19.86 -17.57
C GLY A 47 -15.85 -19.47 -16.84
N THR A 48 -16.87 -19.09 -17.61
CA THR A 48 -18.13 -18.45 -17.19
C THR A 48 -19.03 -19.22 -16.20
N HIS A 49 -18.59 -20.34 -15.60
CA HIS A 49 -19.47 -21.20 -14.81
C HIS A 49 -18.89 -21.81 -13.51
N ASP A 50 -17.69 -21.42 -13.06
CA ASP A 50 -17.12 -21.92 -11.79
C ASP A 50 -16.77 -20.80 -10.79
N THR A 51 -17.75 -19.94 -10.47
CA THR A 51 -17.66 -18.92 -9.40
C THR A 51 -17.64 -19.51 -7.96
N GLY A 52 -17.45 -20.82 -7.85
CA GLY A 52 -17.25 -21.57 -6.60
C GLY A 52 -15.79 -21.62 -6.12
N GLY A 53 -14.87 -21.01 -6.86
CA GLY A 53 -13.41 -21.14 -6.72
C GLY A 53 -12.87 -21.12 -5.29
N THR A 54 -12.07 -22.14 -4.99
CA THR A 54 -11.38 -22.34 -3.70
C THR A 54 -10.50 -21.13 -3.33
N ALA A 55 -10.09 -20.31 -4.30
CA ALA A 55 -9.24 -19.13 -4.12
C ALA A 55 -9.76 -18.11 -3.10
N LYS A 56 -11.07 -17.84 -3.08
CA LYS A 56 -11.66 -16.90 -2.10
C LYS A 56 -11.50 -17.40 -0.66
N TYR A 57 -11.59 -18.71 -0.45
CA TYR A 57 -11.39 -19.30 0.88
C TYR A 57 -9.93 -19.17 1.32
N VAL A 58 -8.96 -19.30 0.40
CA VAL A 58 -7.54 -19.06 0.70
C VAL A 58 -7.31 -17.61 1.12
N LEU A 59 -7.88 -16.65 0.38
CA LEU A 59 -7.81 -15.21 0.72
C LEU A 59 -8.39 -14.93 2.11
N PHE A 60 -9.63 -15.36 2.38
CA PHE A 60 -10.29 -15.10 3.66
C PHE A 60 -9.64 -15.85 4.83
N ALA A 61 -9.16 -17.07 4.63
CA ALA A 61 -8.43 -17.81 5.65
C ALA A 61 -7.09 -17.13 5.99
N GLY A 62 -6.35 -16.65 4.97
CA GLY A 62 -5.14 -15.85 5.16
C GLY A 62 -5.42 -14.57 5.95
N LEU A 63 -6.47 -13.82 5.55
CA LEU A 63 -6.83 -12.56 6.20
C LEU A 63 -7.28 -12.79 7.66
N ALA A 64 -8.07 -13.82 7.91
CA ALA A 64 -8.50 -14.20 9.25
C ALA A 64 -7.29 -14.57 10.14
N MET A 65 -6.34 -15.36 9.62
CA MET A 65 -5.10 -15.70 10.33
C MET A 65 -4.26 -14.45 10.65
N PHE A 66 -4.14 -13.53 9.68
CA PHE A 66 -3.39 -12.29 9.84
C PHE A 66 -4.02 -11.38 10.90
N ILE A 67 -5.33 -11.11 10.81
CA ILE A 67 -6.07 -10.29 11.78
C ILE A 67 -6.03 -10.92 13.17
N ALA A 68 -6.23 -12.24 13.29
CA ALA A 68 -6.15 -12.93 14.57
C ALA A 68 -4.75 -12.79 15.20
N THR A 69 -3.69 -12.90 14.39
CA THR A 69 -2.31 -12.73 14.87
C THR A 69 -2.05 -11.31 15.35
N LEU A 70 -2.47 -10.28 14.59
CA LEU A 70 -2.34 -8.88 15.00
C LEU A 70 -3.13 -8.57 16.28
N THR A 71 -4.36 -9.10 16.39
CA THR A 71 -5.20 -8.93 17.58
C THR A 71 -4.54 -9.52 18.81
N TYR A 72 -3.97 -10.73 18.69
CA TYR A 72 -3.20 -11.34 19.77
C TYR A 72 -1.94 -10.53 20.10
N TRP A 73 -1.20 -10.08 19.08
CA TRP A 73 0.01 -9.29 19.26
C TRP A 73 -0.26 -7.98 20.01
N PHE A 74 -1.26 -7.20 19.59
CA PHE A 74 -1.62 -5.95 20.27
C PHE A 74 -2.14 -6.20 21.69
N ARG A 75 -2.90 -7.29 21.91
CA ARG A 75 -3.32 -7.68 23.26
C ARG A 75 -2.13 -7.94 24.18
N THR A 76 -1.11 -8.66 23.70
CA THR A 76 0.12 -8.93 24.45
C THR A 76 0.85 -7.63 24.76
N ALA A 77 1.05 -6.76 23.76
CA ALA A 77 1.71 -5.46 23.95
C ALA A 77 0.98 -4.57 24.99
N ILE A 78 -0.36 -4.56 24.99
CA ILE A 78 -1.15 -3.82 25.99
C ILE A 78 -0.98 -4.43 27.39
N THR A 79 -0.92 -5.75 27.49
CA THR A 79 -0.78 -6.46 28.77
C THR A 79 0.60 -6.21 29.38
N GLU A 80 1.65 -6.26 28.57
CA GLU A 80 3.03 -5.93 28.97
C GLU A 80 3.17 -4.46 29.39
N ASN A 81 2.54 -3.55 28.66
CA ASN A 81 2.51 -2.13 29.01
C ASN A 81 1.85 -1.90 30.39
N LYS A 82 0.69 -2.51 30.63
CA LYS A 82 -0.03 -2.41 31.92
C LYS A 82 0.71 -3.07 33.07
N ALA A 83 1.53 -4.07 32.81
CA ALA A 83 2.38 -4.72 33.80
C ALA A 83 3.58 -3.85 34.23
N GLY A 84 3.75 -2.65 33.65
CA GLY A 84 4.84 -1.74 34.00
C GLY A 84 6.20 -2.19 33.46
N MET A 85 6.23 -3.11 32.49
CA MET A 85 7.46 -3.64 31.89
C MET A 85 8.13 -2.65 30.92
N ASN A 86 7.49 -1.51 30.65
CA ASN A 86 7.97 -0.50 29.73
C ASN A 86 8.82 0.57 30.43
N SER A 87 10.10 0.63 30.08
CA SER A 87 11.00 1.70 30.53
C SER A 87 10.71 3.05 29.85
N ALA A 88 11.19 4.14 30.44
CA ALA A 88 11.06 5.49 29.87
C ALA A 88 11.75 5.63 28.49
N GLN A 89 12.81 4.86 28.24
CA GLN A 89 13.47 4.81 26.93
C GLN A 89 12.59 4.11 25.88
N LEU A 90 11.87 3.04 26.25
CA LEU A 90 11.01 2.30 25.34
C LEU A 90 9.78 3.11 24.92
N SER A 91 9.19 3.88 25.84
CA SER A 91 8.06 4.76 25.51
C SER A 91 8.44 5.83 24.49
N HIS A 92 9.65 6.40 24.58
CA HIS A 92 10.17 7.35 23.59
C HIS A 92 10.35 6.69 22.20
N SER A 93 10.84 5.45 22.15
CA SER A 93 10.95 4.68 20.91
C SER A 93 9.59 4.42 20.25
N TYR A 94 8.52 4.19 21.02
CA TYR A 94 7.17 4.06 20.46
C TYR A 94 6.66 5.35 19.81
N VAL A 95 6.92 6.51 20.42
CA VAL A 95 6.55 7.81 19.84
C VAL A 95 7.29 8.03 18.52
N LEU A 96 8.59 7.76 18.48
CA LEU A 96 9.38 7.89 17.26
C LEU A 96 8.94 6.90 16.18
N GLY A 97 8.65 5.65 16.56
CA GLY A 97 8.12 4.63 15.65
C GLY A 97 6.77 5.03 15.05
N MET A 98 5.85 5.55 15.88
CA MET A 98 4.55 6.05 15.42
C MET A 98 4.70 7.28 14.52
N PHE A 99 5.63 8.18 14.83
CA PHE A 99 5.93 9.34 13.99
C PHE A 99 6.38 8.92 12.59
N TRP A 100 7.32 7.97 12.49
CA TRP A 100 7.77 7.46 11.19
C TRP A 100 6.69 6.67 10.44
N PHE A 101 5.84 5.93 11.16
CA PHE A 101 4.68 5.26 10.56
C PHE A 101 3.73 6.27 9.92
N ILE A 102 3.30 7.31 10.66
CA ILE A 102 2.42 8.36 10.14
C ILE A 102 3.09 9.10 8.97
N PHE A 103 4.38 9.40 9.06
CA PHE A 103 5.12 10.02 7.96
C PHE A 103 5.08 9.15 6.69
N SER A 104 5.25 7.83 6.83
CA SER A 104 5.16 6.92 5.68
C SER A 104 3.76 6.89 5.06
N GLU A 105 2.69 7.00 5.85
CA GLU A 105 1.31 7.12 5.36
C GLU A 105 1.10 8.44 4.58
N VAL A 106 1.62 9.55 5.08
CA VAL A 106 1.58 10.85 4.36
C VAL A 106 2.29 10.74 3.00
N MET A 107 3.45 10.09 2.96
CA MET A 107 4.19 9.87 1.71
C MET A 107 3.47 8.93 0.74
N PHE A 108 2.78 7.91 1.26
CA PHE A 108 1.92 7.03 0.47
C PHE A 108 0.81 7.84 -0.22
N PHE A 109 0.09 8.70 0.51
CA PHE A 109 -0.91 9.58 -0.09
C PHE A 109 -0.30 10.62 -1.04
N ALA A 110 0.88 11.16 -0.71
CA ALA A 110 1.60 12.09 -1.57
C ALA A 110 1.94 11.47 -2.94
N ALA A 111 2.22 10.17 -3.00
CA ALA A 111 2.42 9.48 -4.28
C ALA A 111 1.14 9.44 -5.13
N PHE A 112 -0.04 9.19 -4.53
CA PHE A 112 -1.32 9.22 -5.27
C PHE A 112 -1.70 10.62 -5.73
N PHE A 113 -1.59 11.62 -4.86
CA PHE A 113 -1.84 13.02 -5.24
C PHE A 113 -0.81 13.53 -6.25
N GLY A 114 0.45 13.09 -6.12
CA GLY A 114 1.51 13.36 -7.09
C GLY A 114 1.21 12.74 -8.44
N ALA A 115 0.75 11.49 -8.49
CA ALA A 115 0.31 10.83 -9.72
C ALA A 115 -0.90 11.56 -10.33
N LEU A 116 -1.89 11.95 -9.52
CA LEU A 116 -3.04 12.72 -9.97
C LEU A 116 -2.64 14.08 -10.55
N LEU A 117 -1.77 14.82 -9.86
CA LEU A 117 -1.24 16.10 -10.32
C LEU A 117 -0.48 15.90 -11.63
N TYR A 118 0.38 14.88 -11.70
CA TYR A 118 1.17 14.59 -12.88
C TYR A 118 0.30 14.26 -14.10
N VAL A 119 -0.69 13.38 -13.92
CA VAL A 119 -1.65 13.04 -14.98
C VAL A 119 -2.43 14.27 -15.41
N ARG A 120 -2.84 15.13 -14.48
CA ARG A 120 -3.71 16.27 -14.77
C ARG A 120 -2.99 17.46 -15.39
N GLN A 121 -1.80 17.79 -14.92
CA GLN A 121 -1.07 18.99 -15.34
C GLN A 121 -0.10 18.74 -16.48
N PHE A 122 0.38 17.51 -16.63
CA PHE A 122 1.42 17.19 -17.60
C PHE A 122 0.98 16.12 -18.58
N ALA A 123 0.70 14.89 -18.11
CA ALA A 123 0.46 13.77 -19.03
C ALA A 123 -0.78 13.99 -19.92
N GLY A 124 -1.89 14.45 -19.36
CA GLY A 124 -3.12 14.73 -20.10
C GLY A 124 -2.93 15.73 -21.23
N PRO A 125 -2.44 16.96 -20.94
CA PRO A 125 -2.21 17.95 -21.99
C PRO A 125 -1.13 17.53 -23.02
N TRP A 126 -0.07 16.83 -22.60
CA TRP A 126 0.92 16.28 -23.54
C TRP A 126 0.28 15.26 -24.49
N LEU A 127 -0.58 14.38 -23.97
CA LEU A 127 -1.32 13.43 -24.82
C LEU A 127 -2.22 14.15 -25.85
N ALA A 128 -2.69 15.37 -25.56
CA ALA A 128 -3.47 16.21 -26.48
C ALA A 128 -2.62 17.11 -27.40
N GLY A 129 -1.29 16.91 -27.45
CA GLY A 129 -0.43 17.63 -28.38
C GLY A 129 0.26 18.87 -27.80
N GLU A 130 0.14 19.15 -26.49
CA GLU A 130 0.79 20.33 -25.90
C GLU A 130 2.31 20.15 -25.72
N GLY A 131 3.08 21.11 -26.23
CA GLY A 131 4.53 21.19 -26.06
C GLY A 131 5.32 20.03 -26.71
N GLU A 132 6.59 19.88 -26.31
CA GLU A 132 7.46 18.80 -26.82
C GLU A 132 6.91 17.40 -26.48
N GLY A 133 6.19 17.25 -25.36
CA GLY A 133 5.58 15.99 -24.93
C GLY A 133 4.45 15.51 -25.86
N GLY A 134 3.80 16.43 -26.57
CA GLY A 134 2.73 16.14 -27.51
C GLY A 134 3.16 16.00 -28.97
N ARG A 135 4.46 16.02 -29.26
CA ARG A 135 4.97 15.97 -30.63
C ARG A 135 4.52 14.75 -31.42
N MET A 136 4.19 13.63 -30.76
CA MET A 136 3.72 12.41 -31.42
C MET A 136 2.19 12.31 -31.50
N ASN A 137 1.44 13.30 -30.99
CA ASN A 137 -0.04 13.27 -31.00
C ASN A 137 -0.59 13.12 -32.42
N PHE A 138 -0.05 13.87 -33.39
CA PHE A 138 -0.50 13.79 -34.79
C PHE A 138 -0.37 12.39 -35.41
N LEU A 139 0.52 11.54 -34.88
CA LEU A 139 0.75 10.19 -35.39
C LEU A 139 -0.01 9.13 -34.60
N LEU A 140 -0.11 9.31 -33.27
CA LEU A 140 -0.65 8.30 -32.36
C LEU A 140 -2.10 8.59 -31.94
N TRP A 141 -2.49 9.82 -31.68
CA TRP A 141 -3.81 10.14 -31.11
C TRP A 141 -4.38 11.42 -31.73
N GLU A 142 -4.38 11.48 -33.06
CA GLU A 142 -4.86 12.64 -33.82
C GLU A 142 -6.30 12.96 -33.45
N GLY A 143 -6.56 14.24 -33.10
CA GLY A 143 -7.89 14.70 -32.69
C GLY A 143 -8.26 14.43 -31.23
N PHE A 144 -7.35 13.89 -30.40
CA PHE A 144 -7.59 13.77 -28.96
C PHE A 144 -7.54 15.14 -28.27
N GLU A 145 -8.67 15.54 -27.67
CA GLU A 145 -8.76 16.74 -26.83
C GLU A 145 -8.80 16.36 -25.35
N TYR A 146 -7.90 16.96 -24.57
CA TYR A 146 -7.85 16.72 -23.13
C TYR A 146 -8.91 17.54 -22.40
N THR A 147 -9.78 16.84 -21.68
CA THR A 147 -10.76 17.41 -20.74
C THR A 147 -10.65 16.72 -19.39
N TRP A 148 -10.99 17.43 -18.31
CA TRP A 148 -11.00 16.86 -16.96
C TRP A 148 -12.39 16.95 -16.33
N PRO A 149 -12.99 15.83 -15.89
CA PRO A 149 -12.48 14.45 -15.99
C PRO A 149 -12.46 13.93 -17.45
N PRO A 150 -11.56 13.00 -17.80
CA PRO A 150 -11.50 12.45 -19.16
C PRO A 150 -12.75 11.61 -19.42
N VAL A 151 -13.54 12.01 -20.42
CA VAL A 151 -14.74 11.29 -20.87
C VAL A 151 -14.45 10.28 -21.98
N THR A 152 -13.37 10.50 -22.71
CA THR A 152 -12.86 9.65 -23.78
C THR A 152 -11.36 9.49 -23.58
N THR A 153 -10.86 8.27 -23.72
CA THR A 153 -9.42 7.99 -23.69
C THR A 153 -8.79 8.26 -25.07
N PRO A 154 -7.48 8.54 -25.14
CA PRO A 154 -6.79 8.72 -26.42
C PRO A 154 -7.00 7.55 -27.39
N GLN A 155 -7.05 6.32 -26.85
CA GLN A 155 -7.25 5.12 -27.67
C GLN A 155 -8.66 5.02 -28.25
N GLU A 156 -9.68 5.54 -27.56
CA GLU A 156 -11.06 5.53 -28.05
C GLU A 156 -11.25 6.51 -29.22
N VAL A 157 -10.54 7.63 -29.22
CA VAL A 157 -10.59 8.63 -30.30
C VAL A 157 -10.13 8.06 -31.64
N VAL A 158 -9.13 7.17 -31.60
CA VAL A 158 -8.54 6.53 -32.79
C VAL A 158 -9.22 5.20 -33.17
N GLY A 159 -10.36 4.86 -32.55
CA GLY A 159 -11.15 3.66 -32.87
C GLY A 159 -10.75 2.38 -32.13
N GLY A 160 -9.95 2.47 -31.07
CA GLY A 160 -9.55 1.33 -30.22
C GLY A 160 -8.16 0.77 -30.54
N ALA A 161 -7.74 -0.27 -29.81
CA ALA A 161 -6.42 -0.89 -29.99
C ALA A 161 -6.26 -1.62 -31.35
N LEU A 162 -7.36 -2.14 -31.91
CA LEU A 162 -7.34 -2.92 -33.16
C LEU A 162 -7.26 -2.06 -34.43
N SER A 163 -7.59 -0.78 -34.34
CA SER A 163 -7.58 0.17 -35.48
C SER A 163 -6.24 0.89 -35.65
N GLN A 164 -5.26 0.64 -34.77
CA GLN A 164 -3.93 1.25 -34.83
C GLN A 164 -2.86 0.24 -35.25
N PRO A 165 -2.54 0.13 -36.56
CA PRO A 165 -1.52 -0.79 -37.05
C PRO A 165 -0.09 -0.46 -36.60
N ILE A 166 0.16 0.76 -36.11
CA ILE A 166 1.47 1.19 -35.59
C ILE A 166 1.69 0.74 -34.13
N ALA A 167 0.63 0.41 -33.40
CA ALA A 167 0.68 0.03 -31.99
C ALA A 167 0.74 -1.50 -31.75
N ASN A 168 0.74 -2.31 -32.82
CA ASN A 168 0.67 -3.78 -32.77
C ASN A 168 1.86 -4.43 -33.47
#